data_AF-A1R9B1-F1
#
_entry.id   AF-A1R9B1-F1
#
_cell.length_a   1.000
_cell.length_b   1.000
_cell.length_c   1.000
_cell.angle_alpha   90.00
_cell.angle_beta   90.00
_cell.angle_gamma   90.00
#
_symmetry.space_group_name_H-M   'P 1'
#
loop_
_entity.id
_entity.type
_entity.pdbx_description
1 polymer ?
#
loop_
_entity_poly.entity_id
_entity_poly.type
_entity_poly.pdbx_seq_one_letter_code
_entity_poly.pdbx_strand_id
1 'polypeptide(L)'
;MSSITGMLRGSHFRPPRAERTHTGHPENCGSLVRMSSQQFRTSGRSSKRPLQGRDAGAGTGFLFCLATIASAVGLAATYYFFVRTTAGQFIDESALVEATVLGGTAGRASTEFLDMLPMLSLAIAAIMVLFVTVARRRWTAAGIAVAACIAANAATQILKLLIPDRPDRGVQTLELNSLPSGHTTLAASAAAAVFLMVSPRWRPLAGFLGSTFAVATGVSTLINQWHRPADVVAAFLVVAAVMLPAGWLILRTGNSWNVWKGYGEHWAASRLWVWLTVAALVIAGLVAAYSLLQVPDLSTDSTIDYFWAGTAFIVIAGYLSALGGTWLFGLAARKG
;
A
#
# COMPACT_ATOMS: atom_id res chain seq x y z
N MET A 1 -33.17 -40.13 50.11
CA MET A 1 -34.14 -41.14 50.57
C MET A 1 -34.97 -41.57 49.36
N SER A 2 -35.17 -42.88 49.24
CA SER A 2 -35.44 -43.68 48.04
C SER A 2 -36.89 -43.69 47.52
N SER A 3 -37.01 -44.33 46.34
CA SER A 3 -38.10 -45.19 45.82
C SER A 3 -38.95 -44.57 44.70
N ILE A 4 -38.94 -45.06 43.44
CA ILE A 4 -39.10 -46.41 42.83
C ILE A 4 -40.56 -46.66 42.35
N THR A 5 -40.66 -47.04 41.07
CA THR A 5 -41.71 -47.83 40.35
C THR A 5 -43.05 -47.25 39.93
N GLY A 6 -43.45 -47.62 38.70
CA GLY A 6 -44.85 -47.77 38.32
C GLY A 6 -45.08 -47.87 36.81
N MET A 7 -45.19 -49.08 36.28
CA MET A 7 -45.24 -49.45 34.86
C MET A 7 -46.63 -50.03 34.51
N LEU A 8 -47.20 -49.59 33.38
CA LEU A 8 -48.09 -50.27 32.40
C LEU A 8 -49.49 -50.89 32.72
N ARG A 9 -50.38 -50.71 31.71
CA ARG A 9 -51.54 -51.52 31.25
C ARG A 9 -52.78 -51.57 32.18
N GLY A 10 -54.03 -51.54 31.70
CA GLY A 10 -54.63 -51.59 30.36
C GLY A 10 -56.11 -52.04 30.47
N SER A 11 -56.79 -52.13 29.32
CA SER A 11 -58.05 -52.89 29.06
C SER A 11 -59.38 -52.24 29.55
N HIS A 12 -60.59 -52.40 28.98
CA HIS A 12 -61.25 -53.31 28.02
C HIS A 12 -62.56 -52.64 27.54
N PHE A 13 -63.06 -52.90 26.31
CA PHE A 13 -64.42 -53.44 26.01
C PHE A 13 -64.72 -53.52 24.49
N ARG A 14 -65.45 -54.57 24.05
CA ARG A 14 -65.94 -54.84 22.67
C ARG A 14 -67.52 -54.86 22.61
N PRO A 15 -68.19 -55.36 21.55
CA PRO A 15 -68.98 -54.68 20.49
C PRO A 15 -70.53 -54.93 20.64
N PRO A 16 -71.47 -54.62 19.70
CA PRO A 16 -71.73 -55.43 18.48
C PRO A 16 -72.36 -54.71 17.23
N ARG A 17 -72.31 -55.41 16.07
CA ARG A 17 -73.27 -55.59 14.92
C ARG A 17 -74.45 -54.60 14.73
N ALA A 18 -75.02 -54.34 13.55
CA ALA A 18 -74.91 -54.78 12.16
C ALA A 18 -75.82 -53.87 11.31
N GLU A 19 -75.53 -53.64 10.02
CA GLU A 19 -76.55 -53.76 8.95
C GLU A 19 -75.89 -53.65 7.57
N ARG A 20 -76.26 -54.59 6.70
CA ARG A 20 -75.98 -54.57 5.27
C ARG A 20 -77.22 -54.02 4.57
N THR A 21 -77.04 -53.11 3.64
CA THR A 21 -77.94 -52.96 2.50
C THR A 21 -77.13 -52.87 1.22
N HIS A 22 -77.29 -53.90 0.39
CA HIS A 22 -76.89 -53.94 -1.01
C HIS A 22 -77.96 -53.24 -1.84
N THR A 23 -77.58 -52.36 -2.76
CA THR A 23 -78.19 -52.07 -4.07
C THR A 23 -77.26 -51.02 -4.73
N GLY A 24 -76.85 -51.04 -5.99
CA GLY A 24 -76.91 -51.95 -7.12
C GLY A 24 -75.85 -51.43 -8.11
N HIS A 25 -75.23 -52.31 -8.89
CA HIS A 25 -74.41 -51.92 -10.04
C HIS A 25 -75.32 -51.90 -11.29
N PRO A 26 -75.08 -51.01 -12.26
CA PRO A 26 -74.39 -51.53 -13.44
C PRO A 26 -73.34 -50.57 -14.05
N GLU A 27 -72.23 -51.21 -14.40
CA GLU A 27 -71.39 -51.14 -15.60
C GLU A 27 -71.35 -49.91 -16.54
N ASN A 28 -70.10 -49.66 -16.96
CA ASN A 28 -69.62 -49.13 -18.24
C ASN A 28 -69.77 -47.64 -18.55
N CYS A 29 -68.65 -46.88 -18.45
CA CYS A 29 -67.98 -46.27 -19.61
C CYS A 29 -66.67 -45.53 -19.21
N GLY A 30 -65.56 -45.79 -19.92
CA GLY A 30 -64.38 -44.90 -20.04
C GLY A 30 -63.34 -44.99 -18.91
N SER A 31 -62.32 -45.84 -19.01
CA SER A 31 -61.05 -45.58 -19.72
C SER A 31 -60.45 -44.19 -19.44
N LEU A 32 -59.38 -44.19 -18.63
CA LEU A 32 -58.12 -43.47 -18.86
C LEU A 32 -58.22 -42.14 -19.63
N VAL A 33 -58.13 -41.02 -18.92
CA VAL A 33 -57.13 -39.94 -19.11
C VAL A 33 -57.37 -38.95 -17.98
N ARG A 34 -56.59 -39.06 -16.90
CA ARG A 34 -56.52 -38.02 -15.86
C ARG A 34 -55.66 -36.90 -16.43
N MET A 35 -56.31 -35.96 -17.10
CA MET A 35 -55.70 -34.80 -17.72
C MET A 35 -55.03 -33.94 -16.64
N SER A 36 -53.74 -33.74 -16.86
CA SER A 36 -52.82 -32.75 -16.28
C SER A 36 -53.40 -31.72 -15.29
N SER A 37 -53.22 -31.98 -14.00
CA SER A 37 -52.82 -30.92 -13.09
C SER A 37 -51.31 -30.70 -13.29
N GLN A 38 -50.93 -30.08 -14.41
CA GLN A 38 -49.60 -29.47 -14.52
C GLN A 38 -49.55 -28.39 -13.45
N GLN A 39 -48.99 -28.76 -12.30
CA GLN A 39 -48.38 -27.83 -11.40
C GLN A 39 -47.50 -26.92 -12.24
N PHE A 40 -47.95 -25.68 -12.41
CA PHE A 40 -47.10 -24.57 -12.79
C PHE A 40 -46.12 -24.36 -11.61
N ARG A 41 -45.17 -25.30 -11.46
CA ARG A 41 -43.92 -25.05 -10.76
C ARG A 41 -43.21 -24.05 -11.65
N THR A 42 -43.48 -22.77 -11.43
CA THR A 42 -42.52 -21.73 -11.77
C THR A 42 -41.26 -22.07 -10.99
N SER A 43 -40.35 -22.83 -11.60
CA SER A 43 -38.97 -22.88 -11.18
C SER A 43 -38.37 -21.51 -11.49
N GLY A 44 -38.75 -20.52 -10.70
CA GLY A 44 -38.04 -19.26 -10.56
C GLY A 44 -36.73 -19.54 -9.85
N ARG A 45 -35.87 -20.35 -10.48
CA ARG A 45 -34.44 -20.31 -10.20
C ARG A 45 -34.03 -18.93 -10.68
N SER A 46 -34.04 -17.97 -9.76
CA SER A 46 -33.32 -16.72 -9.89
C SER A 46 -31.87 -17.10 -10.19
N SER A 47 -31.55 -17.25 -11.46
CA SER A 47 -30.19 -17.25 -11.99
C SER A 47 -29.67 -15.82 -11.87
N LYS A 48 -29.53 -15.35 -10.62
CA LYS A 48 -28.48 -14.40 -10.32
C LYS A 48 -27.21 -15.21 -10.49
N ARG A 49 -26.73 -15.35 -11.73
CA ARG A 49 -25.29 -15.56 -11.96
C ARG A 49 -24.65 -14.50 -11.06
N PRO A 50 -23.89 -14.86 -10.02
CA PRO A 50 -23.16 -13.85 -9.28
C PRO A 50 -22.35 -13.13 -10.34
N LEU A 51 -22.60 -11.82 -10.51
CA LEU A 51 -21.76 -10.99 -11.37
C LEU A 51 -20.33 -11.33 -10.97
N GLN A 52 -19.59 -11.98 -11.86
CA GLN A 52 -18.22 -12.38 -11.58
C GLN A 52 -17.45 -11.09 -11.34
N GLY A 53 -17.31 -10.73 -10.07
CA GLY A 53 -16.58 -9.54 -9.66
C GLY A 53 -15.17 -9.69 -10.20
N ARG A 54 -14.70 -8.67 -10.94
CA ARG A 54 -13.35 -8.64 -11.51
C ARG A 54 -12.33 -9.04 -10.45
N ASP A 55 -11.40 -9.92 -10.83
CA ASP A 55 -10.29 -10.30 -9.96
C ASP A 55 -9.42 -9.09 -9.63
N ALA A 56 -8.88 -9.04 -8.42
CA ALA A 56 -7.94 -8.02 -8.00
C ALA A 56 -6.74 -7.96 -8.96
N GLY A 57 -6.40 -6.74 -9.41
CA GLY A 57 -5.32 -6.49 -10.37
C GLY A 57 -5.65 -6.80 -11.83
N ALA A 58 -6.84 -7.29 -12.17
CA ALA A 58 -7.22 -7.56 -13.56
C ALA A 58 -7.45 -6.24 -14.33
N GLY A 59 -6.70 -6.05 -15.42
CA GLY A 59 -6.82 -4.86 -16.29
C GLY A 59 -6.09 -3.61 -15.77
N THR A 60 -5.43 -3.66 -14.62
CA THR A 60 -4.65 -2.53 -14.08
C THR A 60 -3.14 -2.65 -14.33
N GLY A 61 -2.67 -3.76 -14.90
CA GLY A 61 -1.25 -3.99 -15.17
C GLY A 61 -0.59 -2.85 -15.94
N PHE A 62 -1.28 -2.29 -16.94
CA PHE A 62 -0.80 -1.13 -17.70
C PHE A 62 -0.52 0.09 -16.81
N LEU A 63 -1.38 0.38 -15.82
CA LEU A 63 -1.17 1.51 -14.90
C LEU A 63 0.02 1.28 -13.98
N PHE A 64 0.23 0.05 -13.51
CA PHE A 64 1.41 -0.31 -12.72
C PHE A 64 2.69 -0.20 -13.56
N CYS A 65 2.68 -0.70 -14.80
CA CYS A 65 3.80 -0.52 -15.72
C CYS A 65 4.09 0.96 -15.98
N LEU A 66 3.06 1.77 -16.25
CA LEU A 66 3.21 3.21 -16.46
C LEU A 66 3.80 3.90 -15.22
N ALA A 67 3.34 3.57 -14.01
CA ALA A 67 3.86 4.12 -12.77
C ALA A 67 5.32 3.68 -12.51
N THR A 68 5.67 2.44 -12.84
CA THR A 68 7.06 1.95 -12.78
C THR A 68 7.95 2.70 -13.76
N ILE A 69 7.51 2.87 -15.01
CA ILE A 69 8.25 3.63 -16.02
C ILE A 69 8.38 5.09 -15.59
N ALA A 70 7.32 5.71 -15.09
CA ALA A 70 7.36 7.06 -14.56
C ALA A 70 8.36 7.20 -13.39
N SER A 71 8.45 6.19 -12.51
CA SER A 71 9.44 6.17 -11.42
C SER A 71 10.88 6.07 -11.96
N ALA A 72 11.12 5.23 -12.96
CA ALA A 72 12.43 5.11 -13.61
C ALA A 72 12.83 6.37 -14.38
N VAL A 73 11.88 6.99 -15.11
CA VAL A 73 12.08 8.27 -15.80
C VAL A 73 12.33 9.39 -14.79
N GLY A 74 11.57 9.42 -13.68
CA GLY A 74 11.79 10.35 -12.58
C GLY A 74 13.20 10.20 -11.98
N LEU A 75 13.69 8.96 -11.82
CA LEU A 75 15.05 8.70 -11.33
C LEU A 75 16.09 9.24 -12.30
N ALA A 76 15.93 8.97 -13.61
CA ALA A 76 16.82 9.48 -14.64
C ALA A 76 16.80 11.02 -14.72
N ALA A 77 15.62 11.64 -14.58
CA ALA A 77 15.45 13.09 -14.55
C ALA A 77 16.09 13.70 -13.30
N THR A 78 15.95 13.06 -12.15
CA THR A 78 16.60 13.47 -10.88
C THR A 78 18.12 13.44 -11.05
N TYR A 79 18.67 12.34 -11.59
CA TYR A 79 20.09 12.26 -11.90
C TYR A 79 20.53 13.35 -12.87
N TYR A 80 19.83 13.51 -14.00
CA TYR A 80 20.21 14.49 -15.01
C TYR A 80 20.19 15.93 -14.43
N PHE A 81 19.12 16.32 -13.75
CA PHE A 81 19.01 17.68 -13.22
C PHE A 81 20.03 17.93 -12.10
N PHE A 82 20.03 17.12 -11.04
CA PHE A 82 20.85 17.39 -9.85
C PHE A 82 22.33 17.01 -10.00
N VAL A 83 22.69 16.17 -10.97
CA VAL A 83 24.09 15.78 -11.21
C VAL A 83 24.68 16.43 -12.45
N ARG A 84 23.92 16.62 -13.53
CA ARG A 84 24.47 17.08 -14.82
C ARG A 84 24.30 18.58 -15.06
N THR A 85 23.53 19.29 -14.22
CA THR A 85 23.34 20.74 -14.34
C THR A 85 23.98 21.48 -13.17
N THR A 86 24.54 22.66 -13.45
CA THR A 86 25.15 23.50 -12.40
C THR A 86 24.11 24.00 -11.42
N ALA A 87 22.93 24.40 -11.91
CA ALA A 87 21.82 24.84 -11.07
C ALA A 87 21.34 23.75 -10.10
N GLY A 88 21.16 22.52 -10.60
CA GLY A 88 20.75 21.40 -9.76
C GLY A 88 21.81 21.03 -8.72
N GLN A 89 23.09 20.97 -9.11
CA GLN A 89 24.17 20.72 -8.15
C GLN A 89 24.23 21.82 -7.08
N PHE A 90 24.10 23.09 -7.46
CA PHE A 90 24.11 24.20 -6.51
C PHE A 90 22.95 24.11 -5.51
N ILE A 91 21.72 23.87 -5.97
CA ILE A 91 20.56 23.73 -5.07
C ILE A 91 20.76 22.56 -4.09
N ASP A 92 21.24 21.41 -4.58
CA ASP A 92 21.42 20.19 -3.81
C ASP A 92 22.53 20.33 -2.74
N GLU A 93 23.65 20.96 -3.11
CA GLU A 93 24.78 21.22 -2.19
C GLU A 93 24.47 22.34 -1.20
N SER A 94 23.87 23.45 -1.66
CA SER A 94 23.46 24.54 -0.77
C SER A 94 22.45 24.07 0.27
N ALA A 95 21.51 23.19 -0.11
CA ALA A 95 20.58 22.58 0.84
C ALA A 95 21.28 21.73 1.91
N LEU A 96 22.36 21.02 1.53
CA LEU A 96 23.18 20.27 2.47
C LEU A 96 23.97 21.21 3.38
N VAL A 97 24.67 22.21 2.81
CA VAL A 97 25.44 23.19 3.58
C VAL A 97 24.56 23.93 4.59
N GLU A 98 23.38 24.41 4.20
CA GLU A 98 22.45 25.11 5.08
C GLU A 98 21.90 24.21 6.21
N ALA A 99 21.77 22.89 5.98
CA ALA A 99 21.39 21.96 7.05
C ALA A 99 22.38 21.95 8.23
N THR A 100 23.65 22.35 8.03
CA THR A 100 24.63 22.46 9.14
C THR A 100 24.24 23.54 10.15
N VAL A 101 23.66 24.65 9.67
CA VAL A 101 23.27 25.80 10.50
C VAL A 101 22.15 25.40 11.47
N LEU A 102 21.21 24.59 11.00
CA LEU A 102 20.11 24.05 11.79
C LEU A 102 20.52 22.85 12.66
N GLY A 103 21.36 21.95 12.13
CA GLY A 103 21.88 20.79 12.87
C GLY A 103 22.70 21.19 14.10
N GLY A 104 23.41 22.32 14.02
CA GLY A 104 24.16 22.88 15.15
C GLY A 104 23.28 23.36 16.31
N THR A 105 22.03 23.78 16.04
CA THR A 105 21.08 24.28 17.05
C THR A 105 20.13 23.21 17.59
N ALA A 106 19.84 22.14 16.83
CA ALA A 106 18.82 21.12 17.16
C ALA A 106 19.30 19.91 18.01
N GLY A 107 20.58 19.87 18.39
CA GLY A 107 21.10 18.99 19.46
C GLY A 107 21.48 17.57 19.03
N ARG A 108 22.71 17.17 19.38
CA ARG A 108 23.30 15.83 19.14
C ARG A 108 22.45 14.64 19.64
N ALA A 109 21.56 14.86 20.61
CA ALA A 109 20.66 13.81 21.09
C ALA A 109 19.53 13.49 20.08
N SER A 110 19.09 14.48 19.31
CA SER A 110 18.11 14.28 18.24
C SER A 110 18.72 13.48 17.09
N THR A 111 19.98 13.73 16.74
CA THR A 111 20.66 13.06 15.62
C THR A 111 20.85 11.56 15.88
N GLU A 112 21.17 11.15 17.10
CA GLU A 112 21.35 9.73 17.45
C GLU A 112 20.03 8.92 17.36
N PHE A 113 18.90 9.49 17.79
CA PHE A 113 17.59 8.86 17.59
C PHE A 113 17.22 8.77 16.10
N LEU A 114 17.51 9.83 15.35
CA LEU A 114 17.25 9.91 13.92
C LEU A 114 18.08 8.88 13.12
N ASP A 115 19.28 8.51 13.59
CA ASP A 115 20.12 7.46 13.02
C ASP A 115 19.54 6.06 13.20
N MET A 116 18.74 5.85 14.26
CA MET A 116 18.07 4.58 14.51
C MET A 116 16.83 4.35 13.65
N LEU A 117 16.31 5.39 12.98
CA LEU A 117 15.07 5.29 12.19
C LEU A 117 15.10 4.17 11.13
N PRO A 118 16.13 4.03 10.27
CA PRO A 118 16.17 2.95 9.30
C PRO A 118 16.05 1.55 9.94
N MET A 119 16.78 1.32 11.04
CA MET A 119 16.75 0.05 11.77
C MET A 119 15.40 -0.21 12.44
N LEU A 120 14.81 0.81 13.06
CA LEU A 120 13.47 0.72 13.63
C LEU A 120 12.42 0.41 12.55
N SER A 121 12.52 1.04 11.38
CA SER A 121 11.68 0.76 10.22
C SER A 121 11.71 -0.72 9.85
N LEU A 122 12.93 -1.24 9.72
CA LEU A 122 13.15 -2.62 9.31
C LEU A 122 12.63 -3.60 10.36
N ALA A 123 12.86 -3.33 11.64
CA ALA A 123 12.36 -4.15 12.74
C ALA A 123 10.82 -4.18 12.76
N ILE A 124 10.18 -3.01 12.69
CA ILE A 124 8.71 -2.90 12.65
C ILE A 124 8.16 -3.62 11.41
N ALA A 125 8.77 -3.41 10.24
CA ALA A 125 8.35 -4.06 9.02
C ALA A 125 8.52 -5.59 9.08
N ALA A 126 9.64 -6.09 9.59
CA ALA A 126 9.88 -7.51 9.76
C ALA A 126 8.84 -8.15 10.68
N ILE A 127 8.55 -7.52 11.83
CA ILE A 127 7.52 -7.99 12.78
C ILE A 127 6.14 -7.99 12.11
N MET A 128 5.77 -6.91 11.43
CA MET A 128 4.47 -6.79 10.76
C MET A 128 4.30 -7.81 9.62
N VAL A 129 5.32 -7.94 8.77
CA VAL A 129 5.32 -8.92 7.66
C VAL A 129 5.23 -10.33 8.23
N LEU A 130 6.04 -10.67 9.24
CA LEU A 130 6.00 -11.99 9.89
C LEU A 130 4.63 -12.27 10.51
N PHE A 131 4.09 -11.32 11.28
CA PHE A 131 2.78 -11.44 11.92
C PHE A 131 1.68 -11.67 10.88
N VAL A 132 1.61 -10.85 9.82
CA VAL A 132 0.60 -11.00 8.76
C VAL A 132 0.79 -12.33 8.04
N THR A 133 2.03 -12.74 7.77
CA THR A 133 2.35 -14.00 7.09
C THR A 133 1.89 -15.20 7.88
N VAL A 134 2.19 -15.25 9.18
CA VAL A 134 1.82 -16.35 10.08
C VAL A 134 0.32 -16.35 10.33
N ALA A 135 -0.26 -15.22 10.72
CA ALA A 135 -1.68 -15.12 11.07
C ALA A 135 -2.62 -15.36 9.87
N ARG A 136 -2.17 -15.05 8.64
CA ARG A 136 -3.00 -15.13 7.42
C ARG A 136 -2.52 -16.17 6.42
N ARG A 137 -1.45 -16.93 6.73
CA ARG A 137 -0.81 -17.94 5.88
C ARG A 137 -0.43 -17.43 4.47
N ARG A 138 -0.06 -16.15 4.33
CA ARG A 138 0.25 -15.49 3.04
C ARG A 138 1.74 -15.59 2.65
N TRP A 139 2.29 -16.80 2.68
CA TRP A 139 3.71 -17.05 2.42
C TRP A 139 4.21 -16.56 1.05
N THR A 140 3.39 -16.70 0.01
CA THR A 140 3.73 -16.23 -1.34
C THR A 140 3.83 -14.71 -1.41
N ALA A 141 2.85 -13.99 -0.86
CA ALA A 141 2.86 -12.52 -0.83
C ALA A 141 4.03 -11.98 0.01
N ALA A 142 4.33 -12.64 1.14
CA ALA A 142 5.46 -12.31 1.98
C ALA A 142 6.79 -12.50 1.25
N GLY A 143 6.97 -13.63 0.56
CA GLY A 143 8.14 -13.90 -0.25
C GLY A 143 8.36 -12.84 -1.33
N ILE A 144 7.29 -12.44 -2.04
CA ILE A 144 7.36 -11.38 -3.06
C ILE A 144 7.75 -10.03 -2.43
N ALA A 145 7.14 -9.65 -1.31
CA ALA A 145 7.42 -8.39 -0.63
C ALA A 145 8.86 -8.32 -0.10
N VAL A 146 9.35 -9.41 0.52
CA VAL A 146 10.73 -9.50 1.02
C VAL A 146 11.72 -9.50 -0.15
N ALA A 147 11.47 -10.27 -1.20
CA ALA A 147 12.31 -10.28 -2.39
C ALA A 147 12.38 -8.90 -3.05
N ALA A 148 11.26 -8.18 -3.14
CA ALA A 148 11.23 -6.82 -3.67
C ALA A 148 11.98 -5.82 -2.77
N CYS A 149 11.91 -5.98 -1.45
CA CYS A 149 12.70 -5.19 -0.50
C CYS A 149 14.20 -5.41 -0.71
N ILE A 150 14.64 -6.66 -0.78
CA ILE A 150 16.03 -7.02 -1.07
C ILE A 150 16.45 -6.46 -2.44
N ALA A 151 15.61 -6.61 -3.47
CA ALA A 151 15.88 -6.11 -4.81
C ALA A 151 16.01 -4.58 -4.85
N ALA A 152 15.20 -3.82 -4.11
CA ALA A 152 15.30 -2.36 -4.05
C ALA A 152 16.62 -1.91 -3.39
N ASN A 153 17.04 -2.58 -2.32
CA ASN A 153 18.30 -2.31 -1.65
C ASN A 153 19.50 -2.71 -2.52
N ALA A 154 19.45 -3.89 -3.17
CA ALA A 154 20.47 -4.32 -4.12
C ALA A 154 20.56 -3.37 -5.32
N ALA A 155 19.43 -2.94 -5.89
CA ALA A 155 19.38 -1.96 -6.97
C ALA A 155 20.06 -0.65 -6.55
N THR A 156 19.82 -0.19 -5.32
CA THR A 156 20.46 1.01 -4.78
C THR A 156 21.98 0.88 -4.71
N GLN A 157 22.50 -0.27 -4.27
CA GLN A 157 23.95 -0.52 -4.26
C GLN A 157 24.52 -0.63 -5.68
N ILE A 158 23.82 -1.29 -6.59
CA ILE A 158 24.22 -1.39 -8.00
C ILE A 158 24.24 -0.01 -8.66
N LEU A 159 23.23 0.83 -8.41
CA LEU A 159 23.15 2.19 -8.93
C LEU A 159 24.33 3.05 -8.46
N LYS A 160 24.77 2.90 -7.21
CA LYS A 160 26.00 3.58 -6.73
C LYS A 160 27.25 3.18 -7.52
N LEU A 161 27.33 1.93 -7.98
CA LEU A 161 28.45 1.44 -8.78
C LEU A 161 28.35 1.86 -10.25
N LEU A 162 27.12 2.01 -10.77
CA LEU A 162 26.88 2.31 -12.19
C LEU A 162 26.85 3.81 -12.48
N ILE A 163 26.42 4.63 -11.52
CA ILE A 163 26.34 6.07 -11.71
C ILE A 163 27.76 6.64 -11.69
N PRO A 164 28.21 7.30 -12.79
CA PRO A 164 29.53 7.91 -12.83
C PRO A 164 29.68 9.02 -11.79
N ASP A 165 30.92 9.28 -11.38
CA ASP A 165 31.25 10.39 -10.49
C ASP A 165 30.70 11.72 -11.01
N ARG A 166 30.30 12.60 -10.07
CA ARG A 166 29.72 13.89 -10.42
C ARG A 166 30.77 14.70 -11.19
N PRO A 167 30.46 15.24 -12.38
CA PRO A 167 31.40 16.09 -13.09
C PRO A 167 31.62 17.37 -12.29
N ASP A 168 32.89 17.79 -12.17
CA ASP A 168 33.23 19.08 -11.57
C ASP A 168 32.64 20.22 -12.44
N ARG A 169 31.78 21.02 -11.83
CA ARG A 169 31.12 22.18 -12.45
C ARG A 169 31.41 23.48 -11.69
N GLY A 170 32.45 23.51 -10.85
CA GLY A 170 32.80 24.66 -10.03
C GLY A 170 31.92 24.83 -8.78
N VAL A 171 31.16 23.80 -8.41
CA VAL A 171 30.43 23.72 -7.12
C VAL A 171 31.26 22.85 -6.19
N GLN A 172 31.55 23.30 -4.97
CA GLN A 172 32.27 22.48 -4.00
C GLN A 172 31.39 21.29 -3.58
N THR A 173 31.70 20.10 -4.10
CA THR A 173 30.99 18.86 -3.78
C THR A 173 31.80 18.04 -2.78
N LEU A 174 31.15 17.44 -1.77
CA LEU A 174 31.76 16.34 -1.00
C LEU A 174 32.11 15.20 -1.99
N GLU A 175 33.39 14.81 -2.01
CA GLU A 175 34.11 14.13 -3.13
C GLU A 175 33.59 12.76 -3.60
N LEU A 176 32.45 12.24 -3.12
CA LEU A 176 31.99 10.89 -3.46
C LEU A 176 30.52 10.84 -3.92
N ASN A 177 30.26 9.98 -4.91
CA ASN A 177 28.91 9.71 -5.39
C ASN A 177 28.05 9.02 -4.32
N SER A 178 27.03 9.72 -3.84
CA SER A 178 26.15 9.29 -2.75
C SER A 178 24.76 8.83 -3.22
N LEU A 179 24.44 8.99 -4.52
CA LEU A 179 23.15 8.65 -5.13
C LEU A 179 23.01 7.13 -5.36
N PRO A 180 21.92 6.47 -4.94
CA PRO A 180 20.82 6.91 -4.06
C PRO A 180 21.11 6.67 -2.57
N SER A 181 20.34 7.30 -1.67
CA SER A 181 20.45 7.09 -0.22
C SER A 181 20.07 5.66 0.19
N GLY A 182 21.00 4.94 0.83
CA GLY A 182 20.78 3.57 1.32
C GLY A 182 19.85 3.51 2.53
N HIS A 183 20.03 4.42 3.50
CA HIS A 183 19.19 4.50 4.70
C HIS A 183 17.73 4.81 4.35
N THR A 184 17.51 5.75 3.43
CA THR A 184 16.17 6.07 2.93
C THR A 184 15.58 4.89 2.16
N THR A 185 16.36 4.22 1.30
CA THR A 185 15.90 3.02 0.57
C THR A 185 15.44 1.94 1.53
N LEU A 186 16.21 1.68 2.60
CA LEU A 186 15.87 0.68 3.61
C LEU A 186 14.53 1.02 4.28
N ALA A 187 14.36 2.26 4.76
CA ALA A 187 13.13 2.69 5.43
C ALA A 187 11.92 2.70 4.47
N ALA A 188 12.08 3.23 3.27
CA ALA A 188 11.01 3.31 2.27
C ALA A 188 10.59 1.92 1.77
N SER A 189 11.54 1.01 1.54
CA SER A 189 11.25 -0.37 1.12
C SER A 189 10.59 -1.18 2.24
N ALA A 190 11.00 -0.99 3.50
CA ALA A 190 10.35 -1.57 4.67
C ALA A 190 8.89 -1.08 4.81
N ALA A 191 8.67 0.23 4.72
CA ALA A 191 7.34 0.83 4.74
C ALA A 191 6.45 0.33 3.59
N ALA A 192 7.00 0.24 2.37
CA ALA A 192 6.31 -0.30 1.21
C ALA A 192 5.94 -1.79 1.41
N ALA A 193 6.84 -2.60 1.97
CA ALA A 193 6.55 -4.00 2.27
C ALA A 193 5.37 -4.15 3.26
N VAL A 194 5.32 -3.32 4.30
CA VAL A 194 4.17 -3.27 5.22
C VAL A 194 2.90 -2.89 4.46
N PHE A 195 2.95 -1.83 3.65
CA PHE A 195 1.82 -1.38 2.83
C PHE A 195 1.28 -2.49 1.90
N LEU A 196 2.16 -3.30 1.30
CA LEU A 196 1.78 -4.41 0.42
C LEU A 196 1.13 -5.57 1.20
N MET A 197 1.56 -5.79 2.45
CA MET A 197 1.07 -6.91 3.27
C MET A 197 -0.23 -6.61 4.00
N VAL A 198 -0.50 -5.35 4.37
CA VAL A 198 -1.75 -5.00 5.04
C VAL A 198 -2.97 -5.24 4.13
N SER A 199 -4.12 -5.56 4.74
CA SER A 199 -5.38 -5.67 4.00
C SER A 199 -5.76 -4.31 3.40
N PRO A 200 -6.50 -4.28 2.27
CA PRO A 200 -6.85 -3.03 1.59
C PRO A 200 -7.35 -1.93 2.53
N ARG A 201 -8.24 -2.24 3.49
CA ARG A 201 -8.81 -1.31 4.50
C ARG A 201 -7.79 -0.50 5.32
N TRP A 202 -6.53 -0.97 5.42
CA TRP A 202 -5.47 -0.30 6.16
C TRP A 202 -4.49 0.46 5.26
N ARG A 203 -4.61 0.36 3.93
CA ARG A 203 -3.67 0.98 2.99
C ARG A 203 -3.60 2.50 3.10
N PRO A 204 -4.70 3.26 3.28
CA PRO A 204 -4.59 4.72 3.44
C PRO A 204 -3.76 5.11 4.67
N LEU A 205 -4.02 4.46 5.81
CA LEU A 205 -3.23 4.66 7.04
C LEU A 205 -1.77 4.23 6.85
N ALA A 206 -1.54 3.02 6.33
CA ALA A 206 -0.20 2.47 6.14
C ALA A 206 0.62 3.30 5.13
N GLY A 207 -0.02 3.81 4.09
CA GLY A 207 0.59 4.72 3.12
C GLY A 207 1.01 6.02 3.77
N PHE A 208 0.11 6.66 4.53
CA PHE A 208 0.42 7.88 5.27
C PHE A 208 1.56 7.64 6.27
N LEU A 209 1.37 6.76 7.27
CA LEU A 209 2.38 6.52 8.32
C LEU A 209 3.70 6.01 7.75
N GLY A 210 3.65 5.11 6.76
CA GLY A 210 4.85 4.58 6.11
C GLY A 210 5.63 5.66 5.38
N SER A 211 4.94 6.56 4.66
CA SER A 211 5.61 7.70 4.02
C SER A 211 6.10 8.73 5.01
N THR A 212 5.36 9.04 6.08
CA THR A 212 5.83 9.94 7.14
C THR A 212 7.12 9.40 7.75
N PHE A 213 7.19 8.11 8.02
CA PHE A 213 8.38 7.47 8.55
C PHE A 213 9.55 7.56 7.57
N ALA A 214 9.34 7.20 6.30
CA ALA A 214 10.40 7.22 5.30
C ALA A 214 10.88 8.64 4.97
N VAL A 215 9.98 9.63 4.97
CA VAL A 215 10.29 11.06 4.85
C VAL A 215 11.11 11.53 6.05
N ALA A 216 10.72 11.17 7.28
CA ALA A 216 11.49 11.51 8.47
C ALA A 216 12.91 10.93 8.42
N THR A 217 13.07 9.68 7.96
CA THR A 217 14.39 9.10 7.70
C THR A 217 15.16 9.86 6.63
N GLY A 218 14.51 10.24 5.53
CA GLY A 218 15.14 11.03 4.47
C GLY A 218 15.63 12.40 4.93
N VAL A 219 14.78 13.14 5.65
CA VAL A 219 15.11 14.44 6.23
C VAL A 219 16.20 14.31 7.29
N SER A 220 16.19 13.23 8.09
CA SER A 220 17.29 12.90 9.02
C SER A 220 18.63 12.82 8.30
N THR A 221 18.70 12.09 7.17
CA THR A 221 19.97 11.95 6.42
C THR A 221 20.47 13.27 5.84
N LEU A 222 19.57 14.23 5.56
CA LEU A 222 19.92 15.59 5.16
C LEU A 222 20.45 16.41 6.34
N ILE A 223 19.75 16.40 7.46
CA ILE A 223 20.14 17.13 8.68
C ILE A 223 21.49 16.63 9.19
N ASN A 224 21.73 15.32 9.15
CA ASN A 224 22.99 14.70 9.59
C ASN A 224 24.15 14.86 8.60
N GLN A 225 23.95 15.59 7.50
CA GLN A 225 24.98 15.84 6.48
C GLN A 225 25.47 14.57 5.76
N TRP A 226 24.65 13.52 5.71
CA TRP A 226 25.02 12.26 5.09
C TRP A 226 24.63 12.20 3.61
N HIS A 227 23.48 12.76 3.28
CA HIS A 227 22.88 12.65 1.97
C HIS A 227 22.23 13.95 1.54
N ARG A 228 22.43 14.30 0.28
CA ARG A 228 21.79 15.46 -0.36
C ARG A 228 20.30 15.17 -0.62
N PRO A 229 19.43 16.18 -0.76
CA PRO A 229 18.01 15.95 -1.04
C PRO A 229 17.76 15.05 -2.26
N ALA A 230 18.53 15.21 -3.33
CA ALA A 230 18.41 14.37 -4.53
C ALA A 230 18.67 12.88 -4.25
N ASP A 231 19.57 12.55 -3.32
CA ASP A 231 19.87 11.16 -2.92
C ASP A 231 18.65 10.46 -2.33
N VAL A 232 17.89 11.22 -1.54
CA VAL A 232 16.68 10.76 -0.85
C VAL A 232 15.52 10.65 -1.84
N VAL A 233 15.34 11.62 -2.72
CA VAL A 233 14.34 11.58 -3.80
C VAL A 233 14.58 10.38 -4.73
N ALA A 234 15.84 10.16 -5.14
CA ALA A 234 16.23 9.02 -5.94
C ALA A 234 15.93 7.68 -5.24
N ALA A 235 16.15 7.58 -3.93
CA ALA A 235 15.83 6.39 -3.15
C ALA A 235 14.32 6.05 -3.20
N PHE A 236 13.43 7.04 -3.04
CA PHE A 236 11.99 6.83 -3.17
C PHE A 236 11.60 6.30 -4.56
N LEU A 237 12.21 6.86 -5.61
CA LEU A 237 11.93 6.47 -7.01
C LEU A 237 12.41 5.05 -7.32
N VAL A 238 13.59 4.64 -6.80
CA VAL A 238 14.09 3.27 -6.90
C VAL A 238 13.14 2.30 -6.20
N VAL A 239 12.73 2.62 -4.97
CA VAL A 239 11.80 1.79 -4.20
C VAL A 239 10.47 1.66 -4.94
N ALA A 240 9.91 2.76 -5.46
CA ALA A 240 8.68 2.73 -6.24
C ALA A 240 8.82 1.86 -7.50
N ALA A 241 9.91 2.01 -8.25
CA ALA A 241 10.16 1.24 -9.47
C ALA A 241 10.17 -0.28 -9.23
N VAL A 242 10.69 -0.73 -8.07
CA VAL A 242 10.76 -2.16 -7.71
C VAL A 242 9.49 -2.65 -7.02
N MET A 243 8.90 -1.85 -6.13
CA MET A 243 7.76 -2.27 -5.29
C MET A 243 6.42 -2.26 -6.04
N LEU A 244 6.24 -1.39 -7.03
CA LEU A 244 5.03 -1.35 -7.85
C LEU A 244 4.76 -2.68 -8.60
N PRO A 245 5.70 -3.25 -9.38
CA PRO A 245 5.46 -4.52 -10.06
C PRO A 245 5.30 -5.68 -9.07
N ALA A 246 6.05 -5.69 -7.97
CA ALA A 246 5.89 -6.67 -6.89
C ALA A 246 4.49 -6.61 -6.27
N GLY A 247 3.98 -5.41 -6.02
CA GLY A 247 2.65 -5.21 -5.50
C GLY A 247 1.54 -5.64 -6.46
N TRP A 248 1.70 -5.39 -7.76
CA TRP A 248 0.79 -5.93 -8.77
C TRP A 248 0.77 -7.47 -8.74
N LEU A 249 1.93 -8.13 -8.62
CA LEU A 249 2.01 -9.58 -8.49
C LEU A 249 1.34 -10.09 -7.21
N ILE A 250 1.51 -9.40 -6.08
CA ILE A 250 0.82 -9.70 -4.81
C ILE A 250 -0.71 -9.56 -4.94
N LEU A 251 -1.18 -8.62 -5.76
CA LEU A 251 -2.63 -8.48 -6.00
C LEU A 251 -3.20 -9.72 -6.71
N ARG A 252 -2.44 -10.30 -7.64
CA ARG A 252 -2.82 -11.50 -8.42
C ARG A 252 -2.85 -12.79 -7.61
N THR A 253 -2.10 -12.87 -6.51
CA THR A 253 -2.00 -14.09 -5.68
C THR A 253 -3.03 -14.17 -4.54
N GLY A 254 -3.88 -13.15 -4.35
CA GLY A 254 -4.74 -13.05 -3.16
C GLY A 254 -6.11 -12.41 -3.39
N ASN A 255 -6.89 -12.90 -4.35
CA ASN A 255 -8.15 -12.28 -4.77
C ASN A 255 -9.19 -12.10 -3.65
N SER A 256 -9.32 -13.07 -2.74
CA SER A 256 -10.25 -13.01 -1.59
C SER A 256 -9.79 -12.04 -0.49
N TRP A 257 -8.49 -11.75 -0.41
CA TRP A 257 -7.89 -10.83 0.56
C TRP A 257 -7.94 -9.38 0.07
N ASN A 258 -7.83 -9.19 -1.25
CA ASN A 258 -7.77 -7.88 -1.90
C ASN A 258 -9.16 -7.30 -2.18
N VAL A 259 -10.07 -7.39 -1.22
CA VAL A 259 -11.41 -6.81 -1.29
C VAL A 259 -11.40 -5.45 -0.57
N TRP A 260 -11.84 -4.41 -1.29
CA TRP A 260 -11.99 -3.05 -0.78
C TRP A 260 -13.43 -2.60 -1.02
N LYS A 261 -14.11 -2.28 0.06
CA LYS A 261 -15.52 -1.87 0.02
C LYS A 261 -15.71 -0.35 0.01
N GLY A 262 -14.63 0.42 0.11
CA GLY A 262 -14.67 1.88 0.07
C GLY A 262 -14.07 2.54 1.30
N TYR A 263 -14.01 3.88 1.23
CA TYR A 263 -13.65 4.69 2.39
C TYR A 263 -14.80 4.74 3.39
N GLY A 264 -14.48 4.81 4.69
CA GLY A 264 -15.47 5.02 5.76
C GLY A 264 -15.92 3.75 6.49
N GLU A 265 -15.48 2.56 6.08
CA GLU A 265 -15.80 1.31 6.79
C GLU A 265 -15.07 1.15 8.12
N HIS A 266 -13.90 1.74 8.24
CA HIS A 266 -13.00 1.62 9.38
C HIS A 266 -12.19 2.91 9.48
N TRP A 267 -11.74 3.29 10.68
CA TRP A 267 -10.96 4.52 10.88
C TRP A 267 -9.66 4.55 10.04
N ALA A 268 -9.04 3.38 9.85
CA ALA A 268 -7.86 3.20 8.98
C ALA A 268 -8.16 3.35 7.48
N ALA A 269 -9.43 3.21 7.09
CA ALA A 269 -9.96 3.44 5.74
C ALA A 269 -10.62 4.82 5.62
N SER A 270 -10.33 5.76 6.53
CA SER A 270 -10.88 7.11 6.47
C SER A 270 -10.27 7.93 5.33
N ARG A 271 -11.05 8.83 4.74
CA ARG A 271 -10.56 9.85 3.80
C ARG A 271 -9.59 10.82 4.47
N LEU A 272 -9.60 10.91 5.80
CA LEU A 272 -8.68 11.75 6.58
C LEU A 272 -7.22 11.49 6.19
N TRP A 273 -6.79 10.23 6.08
CA TRP A 273 -5.40 9.89 5.73
C TRP A 273 -5.00 10.38 4.34
N VAL A 274 -5.94 10.35 3.39
CA VAL A 274 -5.73 10.88 2.03
C VAL A 274 -5.65 12.41 2.08
N TRP A 275 -6.54 13.06 2.82
CA TRP A 275 -6.51 14.52 2.97
C TRP A 275 -5.26 15.01 3.69
N LEU A 276 -4.77 14.29 4.71
CA LEU A 276 -3.50 14.61 5.38
C LEU A 276 -2.32 14.46 4.41
N THR A 277 -2.33 13.42 3.57
CA THR A 277 -1.32 13.23 2.52
C THR A 277 -1.34 14.39 1.51
N VAL A 278 -2.53 14.79 1.05
CA VAL A 278 -2.71 15.90 0.11
C VAL A 278 -2.31 17.23 0.75
N ALA A 279 -2.68 17.46 2.01
CA ALA A 279 -2.29 18.66 2.74
C ALA A 279 -0.76 18.76 2.89
N ALA A 280 -0.09 17.64 3.24
CA ALA A 280 1.37 17.59 3.30
C ALA A 280 2.01 17.91 1.93
N LEU A 281 1.45 17.41 0.83
CA LEU A 281 1.91 17.72 -0.53
C LEU A 281 1.72 19.19 -0.89
N VAL A 282 0.57 19.78 -0.58
CA VAL A 282 0.29 21.19 -0.85
C VAL A 282 1.22 22.08 -0.04
N ILE A 283 1.37 21.81 1.27
CA ILE A 283 2.28 22.56 2.14
C ILE A 283 3.72 22.46 1.62
N ALA A 284 4.19 21.26 1.30
CA ALA A 284 5.54 21.08 0.77
C ALA A 284 5.72 21.79 -0.59
N GLY A 285 4.72 21.74 -1.47
CA GLY A 285 4.75 22.48 -2.74
C GLY A 285 4.83 23.99 -2.54
N LEU A 286 4.07 24.53 -1.59
CA LEU A 286 4.11 25.95 -1.23
C LEU A 286 5.46 26.35 -0.62
N VAL A 287 6.02 25.52 0.27
CA VAL A 287 7.35 25.75 0.86
C VAL A 287 8.43 25.72 -0.22
N ALA A 288 8.43 24.71 -1.10
CA ALA A 288 9.38 24.64 -2.20
C ALA A 288 9.28 25.87 -3.12
N ALA A 289 8.07 26.27 -3.49
CA ALA A 289 7.86 27.44 -4.33
C ALA A 289 8.31 28.72 -3.64
N TYR A 290 7.90 28.93 -2.39
CA TYR A 290 8.29 30.12 -1.61
C TYR A 290 9.81 30.20 -1.46
N SER A 291 10.46 29.13 -0.98
CA SER A 291 11.90 29.12 -0.76
C SER A 291 12.69 29.36 -2.05
N LEU A 292 12.29 28.75 -3.18
CA LEU A 292 12.98 28.99 -4.46
C LEU A 292 12.76 30.40 -5.02
N LEU A 293 11.62 31.04 -4.71
CA LEU A 293 11.37 32.43 -5.10
C LEU A 293 12.21 33.43 -4.29
N GLN A 294 12.65 33.06 -3.09
CA GLN A 294 13.49 33.90 -2.23
C GLN A 294 14.98 33.91 -2.65
N VAL A 295 15.38 32.98 -3.52
CA VAL A 295 16.74 32.87 -4.05
C VAL A 295 16.78 33.08 -5.57
N PRO A 296 16.44 34.29 -6.06
CA PRO A 296 16.56 34.60 -7.47
C PRO A 296 18.02 34.46 -7.93
N ASP A 297 18.19 34.00 -9.17
CA ASP A 297 19.50 33.81 -9.81
C ASP A 297 20.50 32.91 -9.08
N LEU A 298 20.00 31.98 -8.24
CA LEU A 298 20.83 31.07 -7.43
C LEU A 298 21.77 31.83 -6.48
N SER A 299 21.25 32.83 -5.78
CA SER A 299 22.02 33.64 -4.84
C SER A 299 22.72 32.77 -3.79
N THR A 300 23.97 33.13 -3.46
CA THR A 300 24.78 32.50 -2.41
C THR A 300 24.49 33.06 -1.01
N ASP A 301 23.68 34.12 -0.92
CA ASP A 301 23.38 34.83 0.32
C ASP A 301 22.29 34.14 1.16
N SER A 302 21.70 33.07 0.65
CA SER A 302 20.74 32.26 1.40
C SER A 302 21.40 31.54 2.57
N THR A 303 20.66 31.46 3.66
CA THR A 303 21.09 30.73 4.88
C THR A 303 20.15 29.58 5.24
N ILE A 304 18.97 29.49 4.62
CA ILE A 304 17.93 28.52 5.00
C ILE A 304 17.00 28.09 3.86
N ASP A 305 16.93 28.84 2.76
CA ASP A 305 15.92 28.62 1.73
C ASP A 305 16.19 27.36 0.91
N TYR A 306 17.46 27.05 0.60
CA TYR A 306 17.80 25.80 -0.09
C TYR A 306 17.52 24.58 0.80
N PHE A 307 17.75 24.68 2.11
CA PHE A 307 17.40 23.63 3.07
C PHE A 307 15.90 23.34 3.06
N TRP A 308 15.06 24.38 3.10
CA TRP A 308 13.61 24.21 3.06
C TRP A 308 13.12 23.68 1.72
N ALA A 309 13.69 24.14 0.61
CA ALA A 309 13.40 23.60 -0.72
C ALA A 309 13.78 22.12 -0.83
N GLY A 310 14.98 21.74 -0.36
CA GLY A 310 15.45 20.36 -0.33
C GLY A 310 14.56 19.46 0.54
N THR A 311 14.22 19.91 1.75
CA THR A 311 13.28 19.22 2.65
C THR A 311 11.92 19.04 1.99
N ALA A 312 11.41 20.08 1.32
CA ALA A 312 10.14 20.01 0.61
C ALA A 312 10.17 18.99 -0.54
N PHE A 313 11.26 18.88 -1.31
CA PHE A 313 11.40 17.85 -2.34
C PHE A 313 11.34 16.42 -1.78
N ILE A 314 11.97 16.18 -0.63
CA ILE A 314 11.90 14.89 0.08
C ILE A 314 10.46 14.57 0.47
N VAL A 315 9.76 15.54 1.07
CA VAL A 315 8.35 15.41 1.50
C VAL A 315 7.46 15.13 0.27
N ILE A 316 7.64 15.87 -0.83
CA ILE A 316 6.89 15.68 -2.07
C ILE A 316 7.09 14.25 -2.60
N ALA A 317 8.33 13.78 -2.72
CA ALA A 317 8.62 12.44 -3.24
C ALA A 317 7.98 11.32 -2.38
N GLY A 318 8.11 11.42 -1.06
CA GLY A 318 7.54 10.43 -0.14
C GLY A 318 6.01 10.39 -0.14
N TYR A 319 5.35 11.56 -0.05
CA TYR A 319 3.88 11.61 -0.02
C TYR A 319 3.24 11.42 -1.40
N LEU A 320 3.92 11.74 -2.52
CA LEU A 320 3.46 11.35 -3.86
C LEU A 320 3.45 9.82 -4.00
N SER A 321 4.47 9.15 -3.45
CA SER A 321 4.52 7.68 -3.43
C SER A 321 3.36 7.10 -2.62
N ALA A 322 3.02 7.68 -1.47
CA ALA A 322 1.87 7.25 -0.67
C ALA A 322 0.52 7.50 -1.37
N LEU A 323 0.34 8.68 -1.97
CA LEU A 323 -0.89 9.03 -2.67
C LEU A 323 -1.09 8.14 -3.90
N GLY A 324 -0.06 8.02 -4.74
CA GLY A 324 -0.04 7.18 -5.93
C GLY A 324 -0.25 5.70 -5.59
N GLY A 325 0.43 5.19 -4.56
CA GLY A 325 0.24 3.83 -4.05
C GLY A 325 -1.19 3.60 -3.54
N THR A 326 -1.70 4.47 -2.69
CA THR A 326 -3.07 4.34 -2.16
C THR A 326 -4.10 4.37 -3.28
N TRP A 327 -3.92 5.23 -4.28
CA TRP A 327 -4.79 5.34 -5.45
C TRP A 327 -4.71 4.10 -6.36
N LEU A 328 -3.52 3.70 -6.82
CA LEU A 328 -3.32 2.55 -7.71
C LEU A 328 -3.84 1.24 -7.09
N PHE A 329 -3.49 1.00 -5.83
CA PHE A 329 -3.90 -0.22 -5.12
C PHE A 329 -5.37 -0.20 -4.71
N GLY A 330 -5.96 0.99 -4.54
CA GLY A 330 -7.40 1.16 -4.36
C GLY A 330 -8.17 0.86 -5.64
N LEU A 331 -7.69 1.33 -6.79
CA LEU A 331 -8.27 1.03 -8.11
C LEU A 331 -8.17 -0.45 -8.48
N ALA A 332 -7.06 -1.08 -8.14
CA ALA A 332 -6.80 -2.49 -8.45
C ALA A 332 -7.43 -3.47 -7.44
N ALA A 333 -7.94 -2.99 -6.32
CA ALA A 333 -8.66 -3.83 -5.36
C ALA A 333 -10.04 -4.24 -5.91
N ARG A 334 -10.47 -5.45 -5.57
CA ARG A 334 -11.80 -5.93 -5.91
C ARG A 334 -12.84 -5.18 -5.09
N LYS A 335 -13.87 -4.65 -5.74
CA LYS A 335 -15.01 -4.03 -5.05
C LYS A 335 -15.80 -5.11 -4.33
N GLY A 336 -15.98 -4.93 -3.02
CA GLY A 336 -16.75 -5.82 -2.14
C GLY A 336 -18.21 -5.44 -2.07
#